data_AF-A0A538KVC6-F1
#
_entry.id   AF-A0A538KVC6-F1
#
_cell.length_a   1.000
_cell.length_b   1.000
_cell.length_c   1.000
_cell.angle_alpha   90.00
_cell.angle_beta   90.00
_cell.angle_gamma   90.00
#
_symmetry.space_group_name_H-M   'P 1'
#
loop_
_entity.id
_entity.type
_entity.pdbx_description
1 polymer ?
#
loop_
_entity_poly.entity_id
_entity_poly.type
_entity_poly.pdbx_seq_one_letter_code
_entity_poly.pdbx_strand_id
1 'polypeptide(L)'
;MVDWDDACGARAARPWGGPSRRRADGRALPGLPRGSDRIRPVIFAHLDLDAFFAAVEELEQPELRSKPLIVGGDPHGRGVVATANYEARKFGIHSAMSCAEALRRCVPTVERTGLDEGYLDVGEVAPDFARARVVAEAVQAAVRGATSLSCSLGVASSKVVAKIASDRRKPGGLTVVPAGREAEFLGPFDVRRLPGVGPRAEERLRR
;
A
#
# COMPACT_ATOMS: atom_id res chain seq x y z
N MET A 1 -34.22 -18.18 14.29
CA MET A 1 -33.83 -16.89 13.69
C MET A 1 -33.12 -17.24 12.39
N VAL A 2 -33.45 -16.59 11.28
CA VAL A 2 -33.31 -17.19 9.94
C VAL A 2 -31.88 -17.12 9.40
N ASP A 3 -31.46 -18.24 8.82
CA ASP A 3 -30.21 -18.49 8.09
C ASP A 3 -30.42 -18.22 6.59
N TRP A 4 -29.37 -17.81 5.86
CA TRP A 4 -29.39 -17.57 4.40
C TRP A 4 -28.06 -17.92 3.71
N ASP A 5 -27.35 -18.96 4.18
CA ASP A 5 -26.40 -19.68 3.33
C ASP A 5 -27.16 -20.66 2.39
N ASP A 6 -27.81 -20.16 1.33
CA ASP A 6 -28.14 -21.00 0.17
C ASP A 6 -28.47 -20.22 -1.12
N ALA A 7 -27.61 -20.36 -2.13
CA ALA A 7 -27.92 -20.04 -3.53
C ALA A 7 -27.02 -20.82 -4.50
N CYS A 8 -27.22 -22.15 -4.57
CA CYS A 8 -26.78 -23.05 -5.64
C CYS A 8 -25.25 -23.20 -5.86
N GLY A 9 -24.67 -24.41 -5.88
CA GLY A 9 -25.28 -25.73 -5.82
C GLY A 9 -24.31 -26.79 -6.35
N ALA A 10 -24.10 -27.84 -5.56
CA ALA A 10 -23.20 -28.97 -5.77
C ALA A 10 -22.97 -29.47 -7.22
N ARG A 11 -21.69 -29.68 -7.58
CA ARG A 11 -21.09 -31.02 -7.78
C ARG A 11 -19.65 -30.95 -8.32
N ALA A 12 -18.75 -31.74 -7.72
CA ALA A 12 -17.46 -32.05 -8.34
C ALA A 12 -17.67 -32.90 -9.61
N ALA A 13 -17.26 -32.38 -10.77
CA ALA A 13 -17.33 -33.07 -12.05
C ALA A 13 -15.94 -33.55 -12.51
N ARG A 14 -15.91 -34.78 -13.01
CA ARG A 14 -14.73 -35.59 -13.39
C ARG A 14 -13.82 -34.91 -14.43
N PRO A 15 -12.53 -35.33 -14.53
CA PRO A 15 -11.65 -34.88 -15.61
C PRO A 15 -12.25 -35.19 -16.98
N TRP A 16 -12.21 -34.22 -17.89
CA TRP A 16 -12.80 -34.35 -19.22
C TRP A 16 -11.96 -35.29 -20.07
N GLY A 17 -12.50 -36.49 -20.36
CA GLY A 17 -11.85 -37.46 -21.22
C GLY A 17 -11.79 -36.94 -22.66
N GLY A 18 -10.59 -36.86 -23.23
CA GLY A 18 -10.42 -36.52 -24.63
C GLY A 18 -11.11 -37.54 -25.55
N PRO A 19 -11.65 -37.13 -26.71
CA PRO A 19 -12.33 -38.04 -27.62
C PRO A 19 -11.36 -39.09 -28.16
N SER A 20 -11.59 -40.36 -27.80
CA SER A 20 -10.85 -41.50 -28.30
C SER A 20 -10.99 -41.59 -29.82
N ARG A 21 -9.92 -41.29 -30.56
CA ARG A 21 -9.88 -41.50 -32.02
C ARG A 21 -9.90 -43.00 -32.32
N ARG A 22 -11.09 -43.57 -32.52
CA ARG A 22 -11.22 -44.84 -33.26
C ARG A 22 -10.72 -44.60 -34.68
N ARG A 23 -9.74 -45.39 -35.13
CA ARG A 23 -9.40 -45.49 -36.56
C ARG A 23 -10.59 -46.14 -37.26
N ALA A 24 -11.03 -45.54 -38.35
CA ALA A 24 -11.78 -46.21 -39.40
C ALA A 24 -10.96 -46.03 -40.68
N ASP A 25 -10.50 -47.13 -41.26
CA ASP A 25 -9.95 -47.15 -42.61
C ASP A 25 -11.06 -46.88 -43.63
N GLY A 26 -10.68 -46.37 -44.82
CA GLY A 26 -11.55 -46.42 -45.99
C GLY A 26 -11.69 -45.11 -46.76
N ARG A 27 -10.77 -44.90 -47.71
CA ARG A 27 -10.96 -44.24 -49.03
C ARG A 27 -11.83 -42.96 -49.06
N ALA A 28 -11.20 -41.83 -49.34
CA ALA A 28 -11.90 -40.65 -49.82
C ALA A 28 -12.63 -40.96 -51.14
N LEU A 29 -13.94 -40.67 -51.18
CA LEU A 29 -14.75 -40.71 -52.39
C LEU A 29 -14.90 -39.28 -52.96
N PRO A 30 -14.74 -39.07 -54.28
CA PRO A 30 -14.92 -37.77 -54.90
C PRO A 30 -16.42 -37.48 -55.08
N GLY A 31 -16.92 -36.43 -54.44
CA GLY A 31 -18.33 -36.02 -54.57
C GLY A 31 -18.81 -35.15 -53.41
N LEU A 32 -18.68 -33.84 -53.55
CA LEU A 32 -19.32 -32.88 -52.64
C LEU A 32 -20.85 -32.89 -52.86
N PRO A 33 -21.66 -32.79 -51.81
CA PRO A 33 -22.53 -31.61 -51.75
C PRO A 33 -22.56 -30.91 -50.39
N ARG A 34 -22.86 -29.61 -50.49
CA ARG A 34 -22.83 -28.57 -49.46
C ARG A 34 -23.79 -28.89 -48.29
N GLY A 35 -23.30 -28.79 -47.06
CA GLY A 35 -24.11 -28.96 -45.85
C GLY A 35 -23.68 -28.00 -44.74
N SER A 36 -24.27 -26.79 -44.74
CA SER A 36 -24.12 -25.69 -43.76
C SER A 36 -22.72 -25.48 -43.18
N ASP A 37 -22.03 -24.41 -43.62
CA ASP A 37 -21.02 -23.76 -42.78
C ASP A 37 -21.70 -23.29 -41.49
N ARG A 38 -21.62 -24.11 -40.44
CA ARG A 38 -21.76 -23.62 -39.07
C ARG A 38 -20.55 -22.75 -38.80
N ILE A 39 -20.68 -21.46 -39.13
CA ILE A 39 -19.75 -20.41 -38.75
C ILE A 39 -19.44 -20.64 -37.27
N ARG A 40 -18.19 -21.00 -36.97
CA ARG A 40 -17.77 -21.18 -35.57
C ARG A 40 -18.01 -19.84 -34.88
N PRO A 41 -18.70 -19.78 -33.73
CA PRO A 41 -18.94 -18.52 -33.06
C PRO A 41 -17.58 -17.88 -32.77
N VAL A 42 -17.40 -16.64 -33.24
CA VAL A 42 -16.17 -15.88 -33.00
C VAL A 42 -16.24 -15.37 -31.56
N ILE A 43 -15.44 -15.98 -30.69
CA ILE A 43 -15.39 -15.67 -29.27
C ILE A 43 -14.16 -14.79 -29.04
N PHE A 44 -14.40 -13.56 -28.61
CA PHE A 44 -13.35 -12.62 -28.21
C PHE A 44 -13.18 -12.65 -26.69
N ALA A 45 -11.93 -12.61 -26.23
CA ALA A 45 -11.59 -12.39 -24.83
C ALA A 45 -10.68 -11.16 -24.75
N HIS A 46 -11.01 -10.23 -23.85
CA HIS A 46 -10.21 -9.06 -23.52
C HIS A 46 -9.45 -9.33 -22.23
N LEU A 47 -8.18 -8.90 -22.18
CA LEU A 47 -7.33 -8.99 -20.99
C LEU A 47 -6.71 -7.61 -20.76
N ASP A 48 -6.80 -7.12 -19.54
CA ASP A 48 -6.17 -5.89 -19.05
C ASP A 48 -5.37 -6.21 -17.79
N LEU A 49 -4.37 -5.39 -17.47
CA LEU A 49 -3.46 -5.63 -16.35
C LEU A 49 -3.66 -4.58 -15.25
N ASP A 50 -4.18 -5.04 -14.12
CA ASP A 50 -4.46 -4.23 -12.94
C ASP A 50 -3.24 -3.40 -12.50
N ALA A 51 -3.43 -2.07 -12.49
CA ALA A 51 -2.44 -1.08 -12.04
C ALA A 51 -1.03 -1.20 -12.65
N PHE A 52 -0.91 -1.85 -13.83
CA PHE A 52 0.31 -2.42 -14.44
C PHE A 52 1.68 -1.93 -13.93
N PHE A 53 2.07 -0.67 -14.11
CA PHE A 53 3.41 -0.21 -13.71
C PHE A 53 3.66 -0.34 -12.20
N ALA A 54 2.65 -0.11 -11.35
CA ALA A 54 2.79 -0.32 -9.91
C ALA A 54 2.90 -1.81 -9.55
N ALA A 55 2.23 -2.69 -10.30
CA ALA A 55 2.37 -4.14 -10.13
C ALA A 55 3.76 -4.65 -10.55
N VAL A 56 4.41 -4.01 -11.53
CA VAL A 56 5.82 -4.28 -11.91
C VAL A 56 6.77 -3.89 -10.78
N GLU A 57 6.66 -2.67 -10.25
CA GLU A 57 7.47 -2.21 -9.10
C GLU A 57 7.25 -3.11 -7.86
N GLU A 58 6.03 -3.59 -7.61
CA GLU A 58 5.69 -4.56 -6.56
C GLU A 58 6.18 -5.99 -6.81
N LEU A 59 6.59 -6.32 -8.03
CA LEU A 59 7.27 -7.58 -8.36
C LEU A 59 8.78 -7.45 -8.17
N GLU A 60 9.37 -6.31 -8.49
CA GLU A 60 10.79 -6.02 -8.27
C GLU A 60 11.13 -5.77 -6.78
N GLN A 61 10.25 -5.09 -6.05
CA GLN A 61 10.39 -4.76 -4.63
C GLN A 61 9.14 -5.22 -3.84
N PRO A 62 9.08 -6.49 -3.39
CA PRO A 62 7.90 -7.06 -2.74
C PRO A 62 7.40 -6.31 -1.50
N GLU A 63 8.27 -5.58 -0.80
CA GLU A 63 7.91 -4.72 0.34
C GLU A 63 7.05 -3.50 -0.02
N LEU A 64 6.92 -3.15 -1.30
CA LEU A 64 6.05 -2.06 -1.75
C LEU A 64 4.56 -2.45 -1.74
N ARG A 65 4.24 -3.75 -1.79
CA ARG A 65 2.85 -4.26 -1.79
C ARG A 65 2.04 -3.86 -0.57
N SER A 66 2.71 -3.62 0.56
CA SER A 66 2.08 -3.20 1.81
C SER A 66 2.07 -1.67 2.01
N LYS A 67 2.59 -0.91 1.04
CA LYS A 67 2.84 0.52 1.15
C LYS A 67 2.12 1.29 0.05
N PRO A 68 1.70 2.54 0.27
CA PRO A 68 1.08 3.34 -0.78
C PRO A 68 2.14 3.71 -1.83
N LEU A 69 1.99 3.17 -3.04
CA LEU A 69 2.89 3.37 -4.17
C LEU A 69 2.22 4.16 -5.29
N ILE A 70 2.94 5.14 -5.82
CA ILE A 70 2.56 5.99 -6.94
C ILE A 70 3.68 5.92 -7.98
N VAL A 71 3.33 5.63 -9.23
CA VAL A 71 4.20 5.81 -10.39
C VAL A 71 3.70 7.02 -11.17
N GLY A 72 4.54 8.04 -11.37
CA GLY A 72 4.15 9.31 -11.98
C GLY A 72 5.31 10.28 -12.16
N GLY A 73 5.00 11.48 -12.68
CA GLY A 73 5.97 12.56 -12.85
C GLY A 73 6.32 13.31 -11.56
N ASP A 74 7.24 14.27 -11.63
CA ASP A 74 7.69 15.07 -10.47
C ASP A 74 6.53 15.78 -9.73
N PRO A 75 6.34 15.53 -8.42
CA PRO A 75 5.32 16.20 -7.60
C PRO A 75 5.56 17.70 -7.36
N HIS A 76 6.76 18.24 -7.60
CA HIS A 76 7.03 19.68 -7.47
C HIS A 76 6.78 20.45 -8.77
N GLY A 77 6.75 19.74 -9.90
CA GLY A 77 6.42 20.27 -11.22
C GLY A 77 4.95 20.09 -11.59
N ARG A 78 4.70 19.78 -12.87
CA ARG A 78 3.37 19.46 -13.41
C ARG A 78 3.16 17.94 -13.56
N GLY A 79 3.81 17.15 -12.71
CA GLY A 79 3.72 15.69 -12.73
C GLY A 79 2.30 15.18 -12.49
N VAL A 80 1.93 14.10 -13.19
CA VAL A 80 0.67 13.39 -13.02
C VAL A 80 0.93 11.93 -12.66
N VAL A 81 0.00 11.35 -11.91
CA VAL A 81 -0.03 9.93 -11.55
C VAL A 81 -0.32 9.12 -12.80
N ALA A 82 0.64 8.30 -13.24
CA ALA A 82 0.41 7.31 -14.30
C ALA A 82 -0.40 6.13 -13.76
N THR A 83 0.03 5.57 -12.62
CA THR A 83 -0.75 4.58 -11.86
C THR A 83 -0.43 4.67 -10.37
N ALA A 84 -1.34 4.13 -9.57
CA ALA A 84 -1.20 3.98 -8.14
C ALA A 84 -1.58 2.54 -7.77
N ASN A 85 -0.90 1.94 -6.81
CA ASN A 85 -1.28 0.62 -6.30
C ASN A 85 -2.55 0.69 -5.46
N TYR A 86 -3.08 -0.47 -5.06
CA TYR A 86 -4.31 -0.53 -4.28
C TYR A 86 -4.18 0.13 -2.89
N GLU A 87 -3.01 0.11 -2.26
CA GLU A 87 -2.78 0.80 -0.98
C GLU A 87 -2.84 2.34 -1.10
N ALA A 88 -2.32 2.90 -2.19
CA ALA A 88 -2.46 4.32 -2.53
C ALA A 88 -3.90 4.68 -2.93
N ARG A 89 -4.61 3.81 -3.67
CA ARG A 89 -6.02 4.03 -4.04
C ARG A 89 -6.95 4.15 -2.83
N LYS A 90 -6.62 3.55 -1.69
CA LYS A 90 -7.35 3.74 -0.41
C LYS A 90 -7.30 5.18 0.13
N PHE A 91 -6.40 6.04 -0.36
CA PHE A 91 -6.38 7.49 -0.07
C PHE A 91 -7.12 8.32 -1.12
N GLY A 92 -7.90 7.67 -1.99
CA GLY A 92 -8.57 8.33 -3.12
C GLY A 92 -7.62 8.80 -4.21
N ILE A 93 -6.38 8.27 -4.26
CA ILE A 93 -5.40 8.55 -5.30
C ILE A 93 -5.74 7.71 -6.54
N HIS A 94 -5.70 8.31 -7.72
CA HIS A 94 -6.01 7.64 -8.99
C HIS A 94 -5.14 8.16 -10.14
N SER A 95 -5.09 7.44 -11.24
CA SER A 95 -4.44 7.88 -12.48
C SER A 95 -4.96 9.24 -12.96
N ALA A 96 -4.11 10.00 -13.65
CA ALA A 96 -4.33 11.39 -14.09
C ALA A 96 -4.54 12.43 -12.96
N MET A 97 -4.48 12.05 -11.68
CA MET A 97 -4.35 13.01 -10.58
C MET A 97 -3.00 13.75 -10.67
N SER A 98 -2.94 15.01 -10.23
CA SER A 98 -1.67 15.71 -10.01
C SER A 98 -0.84 15.00 -8.93
N CYS A 99 0.45 14.77 -9.17
CA CYS A 99 1.34 14.20 -8.15
C CYS A 99 1.44 15.06 -6.88
N ALA A 100 1.28 16.39 -7.00
CA ALA A 100 1.22 17.31 -5.86
C ALA A 100 -0.03 17.10 -4.99
N GLU A 101 -1.18 16.83 -5.62
CA GLU A 101 -2.44 16.51 -4.92
C GLU A 101 -2.37 15.12 -4.28
N ALA A 102 -1.82 14.14 -4.98
CA ALA A 102 -1.64 12.78 -4.44
C ALA A 102 -0.74 12.78 -3.19
N LEU A 103 0.29 13.64 -3.16
CA LEU A 103 1.15 13.82 -1.98
C LEU A 103 0.39 14.44 -0.79
N ARG A 104 -0.47 15.46 -1.03
CA ARG A 104 -1.31 16.08 0.01
C ARG A 104 -2.30 15.09 0.62
N ARG A 105 -2.86 14.17 -0.17
CA ARG A 105 -3.77 13.10 0.31
C ARG A 105 -3.07 12.08 1.21
N CYS A 106 -1.75 12.01 1.20
CA CYS A 106 -0.97 11.20 2.13
C CYS A 106 -0.66 11.93 3.45
N VAL A 107 -0.46 13.25 3.44
CA VAL A 107 -0.19 14.05 4.66
C VAL A 107 -0.88 15.42 4.57
N PRO A 108 -1.97 15.66 5.34
CA PRO A 108 -2.74 16.90 5.24
C PRO A 108 -2.09 18.10 5.95
N THR A 109 -1.44 17.90 7.11
CA THR A 109 -0.87 18.99 7.91
C THR A 109 0.56 18.69 8.38
N VAL A 110 1.45 19.68 8.24
CA VAL A 110 2.87 19.61 8.63
C VAL A 110 3.26 20.80 9.50
N GLU A 111 3.67 20.55 10.74
CA GLU A 111 4.26 21.53 11.65
C GLU A 111 5.78 21.39 11.63
N ARG A 112 6.47 22.33 10.98
CA ARG A 112 7.93 22.32 10.86
C ARG A 112 8.60 22.87 12.13
N THR A 113 9.54 22.10 12.69
CA THR A 113 10.29 22.50 13.91
C THR A 113 11.79 22.71 13.67
N GLY A 114 12.34 22.14 12.58
CA GLY A 114 13.74 22.29 12.17
C GLY A 114 13.90 22.35 10.65
N LEU A 115 15.12 22.17 10.16
CA LEU A 115 15.35 21.93 8.72
C LEU A 115 15.04 20.47 8.35
N ASP A 116 15.36 19.57 9.26
CA ASP A 116 15.26 18.11 9.20
C ASP A 116 14.16 17.53 10.11
N GLU A 117 13.47 18.37 10.89
CA GLU A 117 12.42 17.96 11.83
C GLU A 117 11.07 18.66 11.61
N GLY A 118 10.00 17.90 11.79
CA GLY A 118 8.62 18.38 11.85
C GLY A 118 7.66 17.31 12.33
N TYR A 119 6.46 17.72 12.75
CA TYR A 119 5.35 16.84 13.09
C TYR A 119 4.35 16.78 11.94
N LEU A 120 3.80 15.60 11.69
CA LEU A 120 2.78 15.35 10.68
C LEU A 120 1.49 15.03 11.44
N ASP A 121 0.43 15.82 11.25
CA ASP A 121 -0.90 15.38 11.68
C ASP A 121 -1.48 14.52 10.56
N VAL A 122 -1.81 13.28 10.92
CA VAL A 122 -2.35 12.26 10.03
C VAL A 122 -3.76 11.83 10.46
N GLY A 123 -4.34 12.42 11.50
CA GLY A 123 -5.63 12.02 12.06
C GLY A 123 -6.79 12.11 11.06
N GLU A 124 -6.75 13.07 10.13
CA GLU A 124 -7.76 13.21 9.07
C GLU A 124 -7.70 12.09 8.01
N VAL A 125 -6.54 11.45 7.83
CA VAL A 125 -6.29 10.42 6.80
C VAL A 125 -6.06 9.02 7.38
N ALA A 126 -5.99 8.91 8.70
CA ALA A 126 -5.79 7.66 9.44
C ALA A 126 -6.69 7.58 10.69
N PRO A 127 -7.81 6.83 10.64
CA PRO A 127 -8.72 6.70 11.77
C PRO A 127 -8.17 5.83 12.92
N ASP A 128 -7.06 5.11 12.68
CA ASP A 128 -6.42 4.23 13.65
C ASP A 128 -4.90 4.15 13.45
N PHE A 129 -4.20 3.54 14.43
CA PHE A 129 -2.74 3.41 14.43
C PHE A 129 -2.18 2.45 13.37
N ALA A 130 -2.96 1.50 12.86
CA ALA A 130 -2.55 0.65 11.76
C ALA A 130 -2.56 1.43 10.44
N ARG A 131 -3.59 2.25 10.20
CA ARG A 131 -3.62 3.17 9.06
C ARG A 131 -2.56 4.27 9.16
N ALA A 132 -2.35 4.83 10.34
CA ALA A 132 -1.30 5.84 10.58
C ALA A 132 0.10 5.27 10.33
N ARG A 133 0.31 3.98 10.59
CA ARG A 133 1.54 3.27 10.19
C ARG A 133 1.71 3.26 8.66
N VAL A 134 0.67 2.88 7.91
CA VAL A 134 0.72 2.83 6.43
C VAL A 134 1.00 4.21 5.85
N VAL A 135 0.42 5.27 6.43
CA VAL A 135 0.75 6.68 6.09
C VAL A 135 2.23 6.97 6.34
N ALA A 136 2.76 6.65 7.52
CA ALA A 136 4.16 6.87 7.85
C ALA A 136 5.12 6.12 6.89
N GLU A 137 4.81 4.87 6.51
CA GLU A 137 5.61 4.12 5.52
C GLU A 137 5.55 4.77 4.13
N ALA A 138 4.40 5.33 3.73
CA ALA A 138 4.28 6.15 2.51
C ALA A 138 5.16 7.40 2.56
N VAL A 139 5.20 8.10 3.70
CA VAL A 139 6.07 9.28 3.88
C VAL A 139 7.53 8.91 3.77
N GLN A 140 7.96 7.79 4.38
CA GLN A 140 9.35 7.33 4.26
C GLN A 140 9.71 7.01 2.80
N ALA A 141 8.81 6.34 2.06
CA ALA A 141 9.00 6.06 0.64
C ALA A 141 9.05 7.34 -0.21
N ALA A 142 8.15 8.29 0.02
CA ALA A 142 8.10 9.57 -0.70
C ALA A 142 9.34 10.44 -0.45
N VAL A 143 9.79 10.57 0.80
CA VAL A 143 11.04 11.27 1.15
C VAL A 143 12.23 10.62 0.45
N ARG A 144 12.32 9.28 0.47
CA ARG A 144 13.40 8.53 -0.17
C ARG A 144 13.40 8.71 -1.69
N GLY A 145 12.25 8.61 -2.33
CA GLY A 145 12.11 8.79 -3.78
C GLY A 145 12.44 10.23 -4.24
N ALA A 146 12.01 11.24 -3.48
CA ALA A 146 12.20 12.65 -3.85
C ALA A 146 13.61 13.20 -3.54
N THR A 147 14.33 12.63 -2.56
CA THR A 147 15.58 13.24 -2.04
C THR A 147 16.78 12.29 -1.94
N SER A 148 16.59 10.99 -2.18
CA SER A 148 17.53 9.91 -1.80
C SER A 148 17.82 9.78 -0.29
N LEU A 149 17.32 10.67 0.57
CA LEU A 149 17.52 10.61 2.02
C LEU A 149 16.57 9.59 2.68
N SER A 150 16.97 9.04 3.83
CA SER A 150 16.10 8.24 4.70
C SER A 150 15.62 9.07 5.89
N CYS A 151 14.32 9.08 6.18
CA CYS A 151 13.79 9.63 7.43
C CYS A 151 13.38 8.52 8.40
N SER A 152 13.37 8.82 9.71
CA SER A 152 12.85 7.93 10.76
C SER A 152 11.66 8.64 11.40
N LEU A 153 10.57 7.94 11.68
CA LEU A 153 9.31 8.56 12.10
C LEU A 153 8.87 8.06 13.48
N GLY A 154 7.87 8.72 14.04
CA GLY A 154 7.24 8.28 15.27
C GLY A 154 5.76 8.59 15.21
N VAL A 155 4.93 7.58 15.35
CA VAL A 155 3.48 7.67 15.34
C VAL A 155 3.00 7.41 16.76
N ALA A 156 2.38 8.41 17.37
CA ALA A 156 1.85 8.36 18.73
C ALA A 156 0.69 9.34 18.90
N SER A 157 -0.07 9.19 19.99
CA SER A 157 -1.12 10.13 20.42
C SER A 157 -0.61 11.53 20.79
N SER A 158 0.70 11.71 20.98
CA SER A 158 1.30 12.98 21.41
C SER A 158 2.68 13.22 20.79
N LYS A 159 3.01 14.49 20.54
CA LYS A 159 4.27 14.93 19.94
C LYS A 159 5.52 14.47 20.71
N VAL A 160 5.46 14.46 22.05
CA VAL A 160 6.57 14.01 22.92
C VAL A 160 6.88 12.54 22.68
N VAL A 161 5.85 11.68 22.71
CA VAL A 161 6.02 10.23 22.48
C VAL A 161 6.42 9.96 21.03
N ALA A 162 5.86 10.70 20.06
CA ALA A 162 6.24 10.61 18.66
C ALA A 162 7.72 10.93 18.43
N LYS A 163 8.25 12.01 19.03
CA LYS A 163 9.68 12.34 18.90
C LYS A 163 10.59 11.26 19.49
N ILE A 164 10.26 10.73 20.67
CA ILE A 164 11.05 9.65 21.30
C ILE A 164 10.94 8.33 20.51
N ALA A 165 9.77 8.06 19.91
CA ALA A 165 9.56 6.92 19.02
C ALA A 165 10.41 7.00 17.74
N SER A 166 10.61 8.19 17.18
CA SER A 166 11.45 8.37 15.99
C SER A 166 12.93 8.14 16.24
N ASP A 167 13.44 8.46 17.43
CA ASP A 167 14.81 8.15 17.81
C ASP A 167 15.06 6.65 18.03
N ARG A 168 14.04 5.88 18.41
CA ARG A 168 14.20 4.47 18.84
C ARG A 168 14.71 3.53 17.74
N ARG A 169 14.47 3.84 16.46
CA ARG A 169 14.88 3.02 15.31
C ARG A 169 15.60 3.83 14.22
N LYS A 170 16.32 4.88 14.60
CA LYS A 170 17.24 5.57 13.67
C LYS A 170 18.40 4.65 13.27
N PRO A 171 18.89 4.71 12.00
CA PRO A 171 18.32 5.44 10.87
C PRO A 171 17.22 4.64 10.14
N GLY A 172 16.25 5.35 9.56
CA GLY A 172 15.26 4.82 8.61
C GLY A 172 14.10 3.99 9.18
N GLY A 173 14.02 3.78 10.49
CA GLY A 173 13.02 2.88 11.09
C GLY A 173 11.75 3.56 11.60
N LEU A 174 10.69 2.74 11.71
CA LEU A 174 9.29 3.00 12.15
C LEU A 174 9.03 4.37 12.78
N THR A 175 8.58 4.52 14.03
CA THR A 175 8.05 3.57 15.06
C THR A 175 6.60 3.92 15.42
N VAL A 176 5.79 2.98 15.93
CA VAL A 176 4.38 3.23 16.32
C VAL A 176 4.16 2.91 17.80
N VAL A 177 3.51 3.83 18.52
CA VAL A 177 3.09 3.70 19.93
C VAL A 177 1.58 3.97 19.99
N PRO A 178 0.73 2.94 20.10
CA PRO A 178 -0.72 3.11 20.16
C PRO A 178 -1.18 3.90 21.40
N ALA A 179 -2.35 4.53 21.29
CA ALA A 179 -3.00 5.19 22.42
C ALA A 179 -3.17 4.24 23.61
N GLY A 180 -2.84 4.71 24.83
CA GLY A 180 -2.86 3.92 26.06
C GLY A 180 -1.61 3.04 26.29
N ARG A 181 -0.64 3.02 25.36
CA ARG A 181 0.63 2.29 25.49
C ARG A 181 1.83 3.20 25.78
N GLU A 182 1.59 4.50 25.96
CA GLU A 182 2.64 5.53 26.12
C GLU A 182 3.45 5.30 27.41
N ALA A 183 2.78 5.00 28.53
CA ALA A 183 3.45 4.75 29.81
C ALA A 183 4.37 3.50 29.75
N GLU A 184 3.91 2.42 29.11
CA GLU A 184 4.70 1.21 28.89
C GLU A 184 5.89 1.48 27.94
N PHE A 185 5.66 2.27 26.89
CA PHE A 185 6.72 2.64 25.95
C PHE A 185 7.79 3.54 26.58
N LEU A 186 7.37 4.50 27.43
CA LEU A 186 8.25 5.47 28.06
C LEU A 186 8.98 4.94 29.30
N GLY A 187 8.34 4.07 30.10
CA GLY A 187 8.86 3.59 31.39
C GLY A 187 10.30 3.06 31.38
N PRO A 188 10.79 2.36 30.33
CA PRO A 188 12.18 1.90 30.25
C PRO A 188 13.23 2.99 29.95
N PHE A 189 12.83 4.23 29.66
CA PHE A 189 13.75 5.31 29.28
C PHE A 189 14.06 6.26 30.45
N ASP A 190 15.34 6.65 30.56
CA ASP A 190 15.74 7.73 31.46
C ASP A 190 15.09 9.07 31.05
N VAL A 191 14.72 9.88 32.05
CA VAL A 191 14.01 11.16 31.91
C VAL A 191 14.74 12.16 30.98
N ARG A 192 16.06 12.07 30.82
CA ARG A 192 16.85 12.83 29.84
C ARG A 192 16.44 12.62 28.38
N ARG A 193 15.70 11.54 28.07
CA ARG A 193 15.17 11.30 26.73
C ARG A 193 13.96 12.17 26.41
N LEU A 194 13.32 12.79 27.41
CA LEU A 194 12.23 13.72 27.17
C LEU A 194 12.77 15.00 26.50
N PRO A 195 12.20 15.45 25.37
CA PRO A 195 12.56 16.71 24.74
C PRO A 195 12.48 17.88 25.74
N GLY A 196 13.58 18.65 25.84
CA GLY A 196 13.70 19.76 26.80
C GLY A 196 14.31 19.42 28.16
N VAL A 197 14.49 18.13 28.51
CA VAL A 197 15.12 17.74 29.78
C VAL A 197 16.65 17.70 29.65
N GLY A 198 17.28 18.84 29.92
CA GLY A 198 18.74 18.93 30.08
C GLY A 198 19.25 18.47 31.46
N PRO A 199 20.57 18.37 31.67
CA PRO A 199 21.15 17.85 32.93
C PRO A 199 20.69 18.57 34.21
N ARG A 200 20.47 19.89 34.13
CA ARG A 200 19.94 20.69 35.26
C ARG A 200 18.46 20.42 35.56
N ALA A 201 17.68 20.00 34.57
CA ALA A 201 16.29 19.63 34.77
C ALA A 201 16.18 18.21 35.34
N GLU A 202 16.99 17.28 34.83
CA GLU A 202 17.15 15.93 35.38
C GLU A 202 17.51 15.95 36.87
N GLU A 203 18.52 16.73 37.27
CA GLU A 203 18.95 16.82 38.68
C GLU A 203 17.82 17.28 39.62
N ARG A 204 16.95 18.17 39.14
CA ARG A 204 15.78 18.66 39.90
C ARG A 204 14.65 17.64 40.00
N LEU A 205 14.57 16.69 39.07
CA LEU A 205 13.55 15.63 39.04
C LEU A 205 13.98 14.36 39.80
N ARG A 206 15.24 14.29 40.24
CA ARG A 206 15.80 13.22 41.09
C ARG A 206 15.82 13.58 42.59
N ARG A 207 15.26 14.74 42.97
CA ARG A 207 15.13 15.25 44.34
C ARG A 207 13.68 15.22 44.78
#